data_AF-A0A933YZH1-F1
#
_entry.id   AF-A0A933YZH1-F1
#
_cell.length_a   1.000
_cell.length_b   1.000
_cell.length_c   1.000
_cell.angle_alpha   90.00
_cell.angle_beta   90.00
_cell.angle_gamma   90.00
#
_symmetry.space_group_name_H-M   'P 1'
#
loop_
_entity.id
_entity.type
_entity.pdbx_description
1 polymer ?
#
loop_
_entity_poly.entity_id
_entity_poly.type
_entity_poly.pdbx_seq_one_letter_code
_entity_poly.pdbx_strand_id
1 'polypeptide(L)' 'MDSYKIEGLMVRLSLLKEHGQALLEQAEDFPALQCNCRRALASLKMMEMDLGLLTLPAGPRPDDQG' A
#
# COMPACT_ATOMS: atom_id res chain seq x y z
N MET A 1 -11.87 8.51 17.40
CA MET A 1 -10.80 8.85 16.44
C MET A 1 -11.47 9.57 15.30
N ASP A 2 -11.02 10.77 14.92
CA ASP A 2 -11.74 11.59 13.93
C ASP A 2 -11.70 10.91 12.55
N SER A 3 -12.86 10.60 11.97
CA SER A 3 -12.94 9.87 10.69
C SER A 3 -12.13 10.52 9.57
N TYR A 4 -12.11 11.86 9.51
CA TYR A 4 -11.29 12.63 8.56
C TYR A 4 -9.78 12.39 8.71
N LYS A 5 -9.29 12.15 9.93
CA LYS A 5 -7.87 11.84 10.16
C LYS A 5 -7.52 10.45 9.66
N ILE A 6 -8.43 9.48 9.83
CA ILE A 6 -8.26 8.11 9.34
C ILE A 6 -8.23 8.11 7.81
N GLU A 7 -9.19 8.76 7.16
CA GLU A 7 -9.24 8.88 5.70
C GLU A 7 -7.98 9.55 5.13
N GLY A 8 -7.51 10.63 5.78
CA GLY A 8 -6.26 11.29 5.40
C GLY A 8 -5.03 10.39 5.52
N LEU A 9 -4.98 9.51 6.53
CA LEU A 9 -3.91 8.51 6.67
C LEU A 9 -4.02 7.41 5.60
N MET A 10 -5.23 6.94 5.28
CA MET A 10 -5.48 5.96 4.24
C MET A 10 -4.96 6.42 2.87
N VAL A 11 -5.32 7.65 2.48
CA VAL A 11 -4.87 8.24 1.20
C VAL A 11 -3.34 8.32 1.15
N ARG A 12 -2.71 8.75 2.24
CA ARG A 12 -1.24 8.87 2.31
C ARG A 12 -0.54 7.51 2.25
N LEU A 13 -1.09 6.48 2.90
CA LEU A 13 -0.55 5.12 2.82
C LEU A 13 -0.70 4.53 1.42
N SER A 14 -1.84 4.76 0.74
CA SER A 14 -2.03 4.33 -0.65
C SER A 14 -0.98 4.93 -1.57
N LEU A 15 -0.79 6.26 -1.50
CA LEU A 15 0.20 6.97 -2.31
C LEU A 15 1.63 6.46 -2.02
N LEU A 16 1.96 6.25 -0.76
CA LEU A 16 3.30 5.78 -0.38
C LEU A 16 3.56 4.35 -0.87
N LYS A 17 2.53 3.51 -0.94
CA LYS A 17 2.59 2.16 -1.48
C LYS A 17 2.76 2.16 -3.00
N GLU A 18 2.04 3.01 -3.72
CA GLU A 18 2.20 3.21 -5.16
C GLU A 18 3.63 3.66 -5.50
N HIS A 19 4.15 4.67 -4.79
CA HIS A 19 5.53 5.12 -4.98
C HIS A 19 6.57 4.06 -4.57
N GLY A 20 6.33 3.31 -3.49
CA GLY A 20 7.22 2.23 -3.06
C GLY A 20 7.29 1.08 -4.08
N GLN A 21 6.16 0.77 -4.74
CA GLN A 21 6.07 -0.23 -5.80
C GLN A 21 6.81 0.24 -7.07
N ALA A 22 6.59 1.49 -7.50
CA ALA A 22 7.30 2.07 -8.62
C ALA A 22 8.82 2.11 -8.39
N LEU A 23 9.26 2.43 -7.16
CA LEU A 23 10.68 2.41 -6.81
C LEU A 23 11.24 0.98 -6.80
N LEU A 24 10.47 -0.02 -6.34
CA LEU A 24 10.87 -1.42 -6.38
C LEU A 24 11.12 -1.90 -7.82
N GLU A 25 10.25 -1.52 -8.75
CA GLU A 25 10.37 -1.84 -10.18
C GLU A 25 11.61 -1.20 -10.80
N GLN A 26 11.89 0.07 -10.49
CA GLN A 26 13.10 0.75 -10.95
C GLN A 26 14.40 0.23 -10.30
N ALA A 27 14.29 -0.45 -9.16
CA ALA A 27 15.42 -1.01 -8.43
C ALA A 27 15.87 -2.38 -8.95
N GLU A 28 15.39 -2.85 -10.11
CA GLU A 28 15.66 -4.20 -10.63
C GLU A 28 17.15 -4.59 -10.58
N ASP A 29 18.04 -3.67 -10.99
CA ASP A 29 19.50 -3.92 -11.03
C ASP A 29 20.22 -3.63 -9.70
N PHE A 30 19.49 -3.26 -8.64
CA PHE A 30 20.05 -2.85 -7.35
C PHE A 30 19.50 -3.71 -6.20
N PRO A 31 20.07 -4.91 -5.93
CA PRO A 31 19.51 -5.88 -4.97
C PRO A 31 19.29 -5.33 -3.55
N ALA A 32 20.21 -4.51 -3.06
CA ALA A 32 20.09 -3.86 -1.75
C ALA A 32 18.91 -2.87 -1.71
N LEU A 33 18.70 -2.13 -2.80
CA LEU A 33 17.59 -1.19 -2.91
C LEU A 33 16.26 -1.94 -3.01
N GLN A 34 16.17 -3.02 -3.81
CA GLN A 34 14.97 -3.87 -3.83
C GLN A 34 14.61 -4.39 -2.44
N CYS A 35 15.60 -4.88 -1.68
CA CYS A 35 15.39 -5.39 -0.34
C CYS A 35 14.80 -4.30 0.57
N ASN A 36 15.33 -3.08 0.50
CA ASN A 36 14.82 -1.94 1.25
C ASN A 36 13.40 -1.55 0.83
N CYS A 37 13.10 -1.53 -0.47
CA CYS A 37 11.74 -1.27 -0.98
C CYS A 37 10.74 -2.31 -0.49
N ARG A 38 11.09 -3.61 -0.54
CA ARG A 38 10.23 -4.69 -0.03
C ARG A 38 9.98 -4.56 1.48
N ARG A 39 10.99 -4.18 2.26
CA ARG A 39 10.85 -3.92 3.70
C ARG A 39 9.92 -2.74 3.96
N ALA A 40 10.09 -1.64 3.21
CA ALA A 40 9.21 -0.48 3.31
C ALA A 40 7.76 -0.85 2.99
N LEU A 41 7.50 -1.55 1.88
CA LEU A 41 6.17 -2.02 1.50
C LEU A 41 5.54 -2.94 2.56
N ALA A 42 6.32 -3.82 3.18
CA ALA A 42 5.85 -4.65 4.29
C ALA A 42 5.46 -3.80 5.52
N SER A 43 6.24 -2.78 5.86
CA SER A 43 5.89 -1.84 6.93
C SER A 43 4.62 -1.06 6.62
N LEU A 44 4.42 -0.61 5.38
CA LEU A 44 3.17 0.05 4.97
C LEU A 44 1.96 -0.88 5.11
N LYS A 45 2.11 -2.15 4.73
CA LYS A 45 1.07 -3.16 4.91
C LYS A 45 0.69 -3.37 6.39
N MET A 46 1.66 -3.31 7.30
CA MET A 46 1.38 -3.34 8.74
C MET A 46 0.64 -2.08 9.19
N MET A 47 1.00 -0.90 8.69
CA MET A 47 0.25 0.34 8.99
C MET A 47 -1.19 0.28 8.46
N GLU A 48 -1.41 -0.33 7.28
CA GLU A 48 -2.75 -0.62 6.75
C GLU A 48 -3.54 -1.57 7.70
N MET A 49 -2.89 -2.59 8.28
CA MET A 49 -3.50 -3.46 9.30
C MET A 49 -3.90 -2.69 10.55
N ASP A 50 -2.99 -1.85 11.07
CA ASP A 50 -3.21 -1.08 12.30
C ASP A 50 -4.36 -0.07 12.16
N LEU A 51 -4.60 0.42 10.94
CA LEU A 51 -5.75 1.26 10.61
C LEU A 51 -7.03 0.47 10.31
N GLY A 52 -7.00 -0.87 10.36
CA GLY A 52 -8.15 -1.72 10.11
C GLY A 52 -8.52 -1.86 8.62
N LEU A 53 -7.60 -1.60 7.69
CA LEU A 53 -7.88 -1.59 6.25
C LEU A 53 -7.90 -2.98 5.60
N LEU A 54 -7.39 -3.99 6.31
CA LEU A 54 -7.34 -5.37 5.81
C LEU A 54 -8.63 -6.18 6.04
N THR A 55 -9.72 -5.51 6.41
CA THR A 55 -11.06 -6.09 6.50
C THR A 55 -11.98 -5.62 5.37
N LEU A 56 -11.54 -5.68 4.12
CA LEU A 56 -12.48 -5.78 3.00
C LEU A 56 -11.89 -6.77 1.99
N PRO A 57 -12.58 -7.89 1.67
CA PRO A 57 -12.23 -8.64 0.47
C PRO A 57 -12.26 -7.65 -0.70
N ALA A 58 -11.31 -7.78 -1.63
CA ALA A 58 -11.37 -7.04 -2.89
C ALA A 58 -12.77 -7.25 -3.48
N GLY A 59 -13.62 -6.24 -3.38
CA GLY A 59 -14.94 -6.26 -4.01
C GLY A 59 -14.74 -6.48 -5.50
N PRO A 60 -15.68 -7.15 -6.18
CA PRO A 60 -15.56 -7.39 -7.61
C PRO A 60 -15.28 -6.06 -8.32
N ARG A 61 -14.31 -6.09 -9.25
CA ARG A 61 -14.07 -4.95 -10.14
C ARG A 61 -15.40 -4.67 -10.87
N PRO A 62 -15.77 -3.39 -11.08
CA PRO A 62 -17.01 -3.04 -11.77
C PRO A 62 -17.12 -3.60 -13.21
N ASP A 63 -16.05 -4.21 -13.72
CA ASP A 63 -15.97 -4.83 -15.05
C ASP A 63 -16.34 -6.33 -15.08
N ASP A 64 -16.65 -6.97 -13.94
CA ASP A 64 -17.01 -8.40 -13.86
C ASP A 64 -18.53 -8.68 -13.96
N GLN A 65 -19.34 -7.67 -14.28
CA GLN A 65 -20.75 -7.84 -14.64
C GLN A 65 -20.91 -7.87 -16.16
N GLY A 66 -20.49 -8.98 -16.77
CA GLY A 66 -20.74 -9.34 -18.16
C GLY A 66 -21.65 -10.55 -18.27
#